data_AF-A0AAN8SWL5-F1
#
_entry.id   AF-A0AAN8SWL5-F1
#
_cell.length_a   1.000
_cell.length_b   1.000
_cell.length_c   1.000
_cell.angle_alpha   90.00
_cell.angle_beta   90.00
_cell.angle_gamma   90.00
#
_symmetry.space_group_name_H-M   'P 1'
#
loop_
_entity.id
_entity.type
_entity.pdbx_description
1 polymer ?
#
loop_
_entity_poly.entity_id
_entity_poly.type
_entity_poly.pdbx_seq_one_letter_code
_entity_poly.pdbx_strand_id
1 'polypeptide(L)'
;MAAAISIICNFPLHSHTSIFLNISFPPSDRIRSRKSCFFRFSRICVVSSHTNPKILKPNRRSRYGQPLSPYDSDSDEDDDDSFEDEDDDDISTSDDESLDVRVSAHDRQRLKFQNATNIRRDSHHHSEGGSNAKLGHRRQTPEITQGKSSNKNDENYREKEARGSLAKDRFSHLAEELDLDERWYPLLDYLSTFGFKDSHFIQMYERHMPSLQINKSSAQERLEFLLSVGVKHKDIRKIILRQPQLLEYTVENNLKSHVTFLTSLGIPDSRIGQIITATPSLFSYSVENSLKPTVTYLLEEVGIEKNDLAKVVQLSPQILVQRINTSWTARFNFLTRELNAPRDSIVKMVRKHPQLLHYSIEDGLLPRINFFRSIGMRNSEIVKVLTSITQVFSLSLEGNLKPKYSYLVNELGNEVRSLTKYPMYLSLSLDQRIRPRHMFLVSLKRAPKGPFPLSSLVPTDESFCQQWARTSVDKYLDFRRRLLLKELARKYERR
;
A
#
# COMPACT_ATOMS: atom_id res chain seq x y z
N MET A 1 -72.33 40.14 -18.11
CA MET A 1 -71.71 41.25 -17.34
C MET A 1 -70.20 41.10 -17.46
N ALA A 2 -69.56 42.21 -17.85
CA ALA A 2 -68.16 42.43 -18.27
C ALA A 2 -67.15 42.35 -17.09
N ALA A 3 -65.81 42.46 -17.18
CA ALA A 3 -64.80 42.97 -18.16
C ALA A 3 -63.43 42.34 -17.74
N ALA A 4 -62.44 41.98 -18.58
CA ALA A 4 -61.64 42.64 -19.63
C ALA A 4 -60.49 43.57 -19.12
N ILE A 5 -59.22 43.27 -19.48
CA ILE A 5 -58.22 44.12 -20.20
C ILE A 5 -56.89 43.33 -20.45
N SER A 6 -56.78 42.73 -21.65
CA SER A 6 -55.77 42.85 -22.74
C SER A 6 -54.35 43.46 -22.55
N ILE A 7 -53.27 42.78 -23.03
CA ILE A 7 -52.44 43.08 -24.26
C ILE A 7 -50.99 42.47 -24.29
N ILE A 8 -50.80 41.47 -25.17
CA ILE A 8 -49.83 41.25 -26.31
C ILE A 8 -48.28 41.29 -26.17
N CYS A 9 -47.69 40.10 -26.47
CA CYS A 9 -46.55 39.66 -27.32
C CYS A 9 -45.33 40.55 -27.71
N ASN A 10 -44.10 39.99 -27.63
CA ASN A 10 -43.26 39.43 -28.75
C ASN A 10 -41.73 39.34 -28.42
N PHE A 11 -41.08 38.25 -28.85
CA PHE A 11 -39.61 38.04 -29.07
C PHE A 11 -39.12 38.85 -30.32
N PRO A 12 -37.81 39.00 -30.71
CA PRO A 12 -36.68 38.04 -30.59
C PRO A 12 -35.19 38.58 -30.50
N LEU A 13 -34.25 37.61 -30.31
CA LEU A 13 -32.83 37.41 -30.74
C LEU A 13 -31.84 38.53 -31.19
N HIS A 14 -30.55 38.25 -30.89
CA HIS A 14 -29.26 38.77 -31.45
C HIS A 14 -28.80 40.16 -30.96
N SER A 15 -27.52 40.55 -30.74
CA SER A 15 -26.17 39.99 -30.92
C SER A 15 -25.13 41.00 -30.33
N HIS A 16 -23.86 40.57 -30.18
CA HIS A 16 -22.60 41.36 -30.08
C HIS A 16 -22.44 42.49 -29.03
N THR A 17 -21.42 42.39 -28.17
CA THR A 17 -20.16 43.21 -28.21
C THR A 17 -19.44 43.23 -26.86
N SER A 18 -18.11 43.16 -26.93
CA SER A 18 -17.15 43.24 -25.83
C SER A 18 -17.06 44.65 -25.24
N ILE A 19 -16.89 44.74 -23.92
CA ILE A 19 -16.46 45.97 -23.24
C ILE A 19 -15.07 45.74 -22.62
N PHE A 20 -14.13 46.57 -23.06
CA PHE A 20 -12.82 46.81 -22.47
C PHE A 20 -12.95 47.66 -21.19
N LEU A 21 -12.10 47.41 -20.18
CA LEU A 21 -11.72 48.44 -19.23
C LEU A 21 -10.21 48.36 -18.93
N ASN A 22 -9.57 49.48 -19.28
CA ASN A 22 -8.16 49.83 -19.13
C ASN A 22 -7.74 49.91 -17.66
N ILE A 23 -6.51 49.49 -17.36
CA ILE A 23 -5.71 50.06 -16.26
C ILE A 23 -4.31 50.38 -16.79
N SER A 24 -3.94 51.65 -16.62
CA SER A 24 -2.75 52.34 -17.11
C SER A 24 -1.48 52.02 -16.32
N PHE A 25 -0.33 52.01 -17.00
CA PHE A 25 1.02 52.14 -16.43
C PHE A 25 1.63 53.51 -16.80
N PRO A 26 2.55 54.07 -15.99
CA PRO A 26 3.34 55.24 -16.38
C PRO A 26 4.69 54.85 -17.05
N PRO A 27 5.31 55.76 -17.84
CA PRO A 27 6.35 55.40 -18.81
C PRO A 27 7.76 55.90 -18.47
N SER A 28 8.80 55.26 -19.03
CA SER A 28 10.08 55.93 -19.39
C SER A 28 10.85 55.17 -20.49
N ASP A 29 10.74 55.67 -21.71
CA ASP A 29 11.80 55.97 -22.68
C ASP A 29 12.97 55.01 -23.02
N ARG A 30 12.92 54.58 -24.29
CA ARG A 30 13.90 54.78 -25.40
C ARG A 30 14.76 53.60 -25.92
N ILE A 31 14.44 53.24 -27.18
CA ILE A 31 15.32 53.20 -28.38
C ILE A 31 16.40 52.08 -28.40
N ARG A 32 16.54 51.15 -29.36
CA ARG A 32 16.63 51.26 -30.83
C ARG A 32 16.65 49.86 -31.49
N SER A 33 16.05 49.74 -32.69
CA SER A 33 16.60 49.12 -33.94
C SER A 33 16.99 47.61 -33.92
N ARG A 34 16.67 46.74 -34.90
CA ARG A 34 16.35 46.90 -36.33
C ARG A 34 15.92 45.53 -36.91
N LYS A 35 14.94 45.60 -37.82
CA LYS A 35 14.80 44.93 -39.14
C LYS A 35 14.47 43.43 -39.29
N SER A 36 13.36 43.27 -40.02
CA SER A 36 12.79 42.19 -40.81
C SER A 36 13.69 41.56 -41.88
N CYS A 37 13.45 40.29 -42.26
CA CYS A 37 12.72 39.90 -43.49
C CYS A 37 12.75 38.37 -43.78
N PHE A 38 11.55 37.78 -43.90
CA PHE A 38 11.00 37.01 -45.02
C PHE A 38 11.72 35.83 -45.75
N PHE A 39 10.84 34.85 -46.10
CA PHE A 39 10.83 33.83 -47.18
C PHE A 39 11.17 32.33 -46.92
N ARG A 40 10.10 31.55 -46.68
CA ARG A 40 9.47 30.47 -47.51
C ARG A 40 10.29 29.34 -48.20
N PHE A 41 9.72 28.13 -48.01
CA PHE A 41 9.63 26.91 -48.87
C PHE A 41 10.69 25.78 -48.84
N SER A 42 10.24 24.63 -48.31
CA SER A 42 10.29 23.22 -48.77
C SER A 42 11.50 22.61 -49.51
N ARG A 43 12.08 21.53 -48.97
CA ARG A 43 11.93 20.11 -49.44
C ARG A 43 12.88 19.14 -48.70
N ILE A 44 12.48 17.88 -48.78
CA ILE A 44 12.97 16.62 -48.21
C ILE A 44 14.41 16.25 -48.63
N CYS A 45 15.24 15.72 -47.70
CA CYS A 45 16.01 14.47 -47.89
C CYS A 45 16.73 13.98 -46.61
N VAL A 46 16.69 12.66 -46.44
CA VAL A 46 17.43 11.78 -45.54
C VAL A 46 18.89 11.71 -45.98
N VAL A 47 19.90 11.64 -45.09
CA VAL A 47 20.98 10.61 -44.96
C VAL A 47 21.81 10.87 -43.68
N SER A 48 22.26 9.77 -43.06
CA SER A 48 23.11 9.60 -41.89
C SER A 48 24.58 10.06 -42.03
N SER A 49 25.17 10.31 -40.84
CA SER A 49 26.59 10.11 -40.42
C SER A 49 27.57 11.29 -40.43
N HIS A 50 28.22 11.45 -39.28
CA HIS A 50 29.50 12.11 -38.96
C HIS A 50 29.50 13.47 -38.24
N THR A 51 30.17 13.40 -37.09
CA THR A 51 30.46 14.32 -35.98
C THR A 51 31.26 15.56 -36.35
N ASN A 52 30.87 16.75 -35.84
CA ASN A 52 31.76 17.70 -35.13
C ASN A 52 30.94 18.84 -34.43
N PRO A 53 31.52 19.74 -33.59
CA PRO A 53 31.26 19.77 -32.16
C PRO A 53 30.78 21.15 -31.68
N LYS A 54 29.60 21.30 -31.06
CA LYS A 54 29.29 22.54 -30.33
C LYS A 54 28.41 22.32 -29.11
N ILE A 55 29.01 22.64 -27.96
CA ILE A 55 28.43 23.45 -26.88
C ILE A 55 27.27 22.77 -26.17
N LEU A 56 27.61 21.89 -25.22
CA LEU A 56 26.71 21.46 -24.16
C LEU A 56 26.55 22.60 -23.15
N LYS A 57 25.31 23.06 -22.97
CA LYS A 57 24.90 23.81 -21.78
C LYS A 57 24.86 22.81 -20.61
N PRO A 58 25.64 22.98 -19.53
CA PRO A 58 25.57 22.07 -18.40
C PRO A 58 24.43 22.51 -17.48
N ASN A 59 23.31 21.83 -17.54
CA ASN A 59 22.26 21.92 -16.52
C ASN A 59 21.41 20.64 -16.49
N ARG A 60 22.08 19.48 -16.54
CA ARG A 60 21.46 18.22 -16.12
C ARG A 60 21.83 17.97 -14.67
N ARG A 61 20.80 17.81 -13.85
CA ARG A 61 20.89 17.39 -12.45
C ARG A 61 20.30 16.00 -12.34
N SER A 62 20.84 15.17 -11.44
CA SER A 62 20.26 13.87 -11.12
C SER A 62 18.88 14.04 -10.46
N ARG A 63 18.14 12.92 -10.30
CA ARG A 63 16.87 12.88 -9.55
C ARG A 63 17.01 13.37 -8.10
N TYR A 64 18.24 13.41 -7.57
CA TYR A 64 18.58 13.87 -6.22
C TYR A 64 19.27 15.25 -6.21
N GLY A 65 19.25 15.98 -7.33
CA GLY A 65 19.61 17.40 -7.36
C GLY A 65 21.11 17.75 -7.46
N GLN A 66 22.00 16.77 -7.58
CA GLN A 66 23.45 16.99 -7.74
C GLN A 66 23.83 17.30 -9.22
N PRO A 67 24.80 18.20 -9.47
CA PRO A 67 25.32 18.47 -10.81
C PRO A 67 26.28 17.36 -11.28
N LEU A 68 26.06 16.81 -12.48
CA LEU A 68 26.89 15.74 -13.05
C LEU A 68 28.08 16.30 -13.83
N SER A 69 29.27 15.71 -13.64
CA SER A 69 30.48 16.00 -14.42
C SER A 69 30.43 15.31 -15.79
N PRO A 70 30.96 15.90 -16.88
CA PRO A 70 30.95 15.28 -18.21
C PRO A 70 31.84 14.04 -18.38
N TYR A 71 32.61 13.65 -17.35
CA TYR A 71 33.62 12.59 -17.43
C TYR A 71 33.42 11.43 -16.44
N ASP A 72 32.30 11.39 -15.71
CA ASP A 72 32.01 10.26 -14.83
C ASP A 72 31.53 9.09 -15.72
N SER A 73 32.44 8.15 -15.97
CA SER A 73 32.16 6.87 -16.61
C SER A 73 31.52 5.93 -15.59
N ASP A 74 30.29 5.51 -15.86
CA ASP A 74 29.53 4.51 -15.08
C ASP A 74 30.29 3.18 -15.03
N SER A 75 31.09 2.98 -13.99
CA SER A 75 31.61 1.68 -13.59
C SER A 75 31.82 1.68 -12.09
N ASP A 76 30.75 1.49 -11.32
CA ASP A 76 30.82 1.02 -9.94
C ASP A 76 29.58 0.16 -9.68
N GLU A 77 29.85 -1.14 -9.62
CA GLU A 77 29.27 -2.17 -8.75
C GLU A 77 27.83 -1.95 -8.26
N ASP A 78 26.90 -2.66 -8.93
CA ASP A 78 25.57 -2.94 -8.42
C ASP A 78 25.68 -3.79 -7.13
N ASP A 79 25.75 -3.13 -5.96
CA ASP A 79 25.33 -3.74 -4.70
C ASP A 79 23.80 -3.86 -4.74
N ASP A 80 23.36 -4.96 -5.34
CA ASP A 80 21.98 -5.45 -5.39
C ASP A 80 21.54 -5.92 -3.99
N ASP A 81 21.31 -4.97 -3.07
CA ASP A 81 20.49 -5.21 -1.88
C ASP A 81 18.99 -5.15 -2.27
N SER A 82 18.61 -5.91 -3.29
CA SER A 82 17.24 -6.39 -3.43
C SER A 82 17.03 -7.45 -2.35
N PHE A 83 16.62 -7.00 -1.18
CA PHE A 83 15.96 -7.89 -0.23
C PHE A 83 14.80 -8.56 -0.98
N GLU A 84 14.99 -9.85 -1.24
CA GLU A 84 13.94 -10.77 -1.63
C GLU A 84 12.80 -10.59 -0.64
N ASP A 85 11.77 -9.84 -1.04
CA ASP A 85 10.45 -9.98 -0.45
C ASP A 85 10.07 -11.44 -0.77
N GLU A 86 10.39 -12.36 0.15
CA GLU A 86 9.73 -13.64 0.20
C GLU A 86 8.22 -13.34 0.17
N ASP A 87 7.58 -13.87 -0.87
CA ASP A 87 6.14 -13.81 -1.11
C ASP A 87 5.38 -14.38 0.11
N ASP A 88 5.20 -13.58 1.16
CA ASP A 88 4.07 -13.73 2.08
C ASP A 88 2.85 -13.11 1.38
N ASP A 89 2.37 -13.82 0.35
CA ASP A 89 1.02 -13.72 -0.18
C ASP A 89 0.02 -14.24 0.87
N ASP A 90 -0.03 -13.57 2.02
CA ASP A 90 -1.13 -13.65 2.98
C ASP A 90 -2.01 -12.41 2.80
N ILE A 91 -2.40 -12.17 1.54
CA ILE A 91 -3.64 -11.45 1.29
C ILE A 91 -4.73 -12.38 1.80
N SER A 92 -5.34 -12.00 2.93
CA SER A 92 -6.53 -12.66 3.43
C SER A 92 -7.53 -12.71 2.28
N THR A 93 -7.72 -13.89 1.70
CA THR A 93 -8.93 -14.21 0.96
C THR A 93 -10.03 -14.02 1.97
N SER A 94 -10.65 -12.82 1.97
CA SER A 94 -11.94 -12.67 2.62
C SER A 94 -12.81 -13.76 2.03
N ASP A 95 -13.21 -14.71 2.87
CA ASP A 95 -14.10 -15.81 2.53
C ASP A 95 -15.22 -15.27 1.65
N ASP A 96 -15.07 -15.49 0.33
CA ASP A 96 -16.16 -15.28 -0.62
C ASP A 96 -16.88 -16.61 -0.62
N GLU A 97 -18.11 -16.56 -0.16
CA GLU A 97 -18.96 -17.71 0.07
C GLU A 97 -18.89 -18.67 -1.12
N SER A 98 -18.56 -19.92 -0.79
CA SER A 98 -18.82 -21.07 -1.64
C SER A 98 -20.32 -21.08 -1.99
N LEU A 99 -20.66 -20.64 -3.21
CA LEU A 99 -21.93 -20.98 -3.84
C LEU A 99 -21.92 -22.49 -4.13
N ASP A 100 -22.29 -23.26 -3.11
CA ASP A 100 -22.68 -24.65 -3.24
C ASP A 100 -23.95 -24.70 -4.08
N VAL A 101 -23.81 -25.13 -5.33
CA VAL A 101 -24.94 -25.60 -6.14
C VAL A 101 -25.35 -26.95 -5.56
N ARG A 102 -26.34 -26.96 -4.66
CA ARG A 102 -27.08 -28.17 -4.28
C ARG A 102 -28.58 -27.99 -4.52
N VAL A 103 -29.09 -28.94 -5.29
CA VAL A 103 -30.48 -29.12 -5.67
C VAL A 103 -31.35 -29.38 -4.43
N SER A 104 -32.51 -28.74 -4.41
CA SER A 104 -33.55 -28.77 -3.37
C SER A 104 -34.04 -30.18 -2.99
N ALA A 105 -34.20 -30.43 -1.69
CA ALA A 105 -35.29 -31.24 -1.12
C ALA A 105 -35.47 -30.94 0.39
N HIS A 106 -36.72 -31.02 0.83
CA HIS A 106 -37.35 -30.48 2.04
C HIS A 106 -37.04 -31.17 3.40
N ASP A 107 -37.32 -30.41 4.48
CA ASP A 107 -37.96 -30.79 5.76
C ASP A 107 -37.22 -31.65 6.83
N ARG A 108 -36.84 -31.02 7.97
CA ARG A 108 -37.49 -31.11 9.32
C ARG A 108 -36.53 -30.86 10.52
N GLN A 109 -37.05 -30.02 11.44
CA GLN A 109 -36.99 -30.06 12.92
C GLN A 109 -35.65 -29.97 13.69
N ARG A 110 -35.43 -28.77 14.26
CA ARG A 110 -35.45 -28.43 15.71
C ARG A 110 -35.11 -29.56 16.71
N LEU A 111 -34.04 -29.39 17.49
CA LEU A 111 -34.00 -29.63 18.96
C LEU A 111 -32.75 -29.01 19.60
N LYS A 112 -32.96 -28.34 20.74
CA LYS A 112 -31.97 -27.75 21.66
C LYS A 112 -31.30 -28.86 22.48
N PHE A 113 -30.05 -28.67 22.92
CA PHE A 113 -29.62 -29.00 24.29
C PHE A 113 -28.42 -28.17 24.72
N GLN A 114 -28.56 -27.56 25.90
CA GLN A 114 -27.52 -26.96 26.74
C GLN A 114 -26.75 -28.08 27.43
N ASN A 115 -25.48 -27.84 27.80
CA ASN A 115 -24.97 -28.26 29.09
C ASN A 115 -23.75 -27.44 29.51
N ALA A 116 -23.87 -26.89 30.72
CA ALA A 116 -22.83 -26.24 31.50
C ALA A 116 -22.18 -27.27 32.43
N THR A 117 -20.92 -27.05 32.82
CA THR A 117 -20.40 -27.51 34.12
C THR A 117 -19.52 -26.44 34.75
N ASN A 118 -19.91 -26.04 35.96
CA ASN A 118 -19.18 -25.21 36.91
C ASN A 118 -18.24 -26.10 37.75
N ILE A 119 -17.11 -25.56 38.18
CA ILE A 119 -16.45 -25.93 39.44
C ILE A 119 -16.17 -24.65 40.23
N ARG A 120 -16.82 -24.53 41.40
CA ARG A 120 -16.50 -23.60 42.50
C ARG A 120 -15.89 -24.40 43.65
N ARG A 121 -15.03 -23.77 44.46
CA ARG A 121 -14.94 -23.93 45.93
C ARG A 121 -14.23 -22.70 46.54
N ASP A 122 -15.01 -21.87 47.24
CA ASP A 122 -14.92 -21.43 48.66
C ASP A 122 -13.53 -21.17 49.28
N SER A 123 -13.28 -20.22 50.20
CA SER A 123 -14.14 -19.41 51.09
C SER A 123 -13.33 -18.32 51.83
N HIS A 124 -14.04 -17.24 52.26
CA HIS A 124 -13.94 -16.40 53.48
C HIS A 124 -12.57 -15.98 54.09
N HIS A 125 -12.33 -14.76 54.59
CA HIS A 125 -13.10 -13.96 55.56
C HIS A 125 -12.73 -12.45 55.58
N HIS A 126 -13.70 -11.64 56.01
CA HIS A 126 -13.65 -10.24 56.47
C HIS A 126 -12.76 -10.01 57.73
N SER A 127 -12.19 -8.81 57.93
CA SER A 127 -12.79 -7.74 58.76
C SER A 127 -11.94 -6.48 58.87
N GLU A 128 -12.64 -5.40 59.18
CA GLU A 128 -12.26 -4.00 59.36
C GLU A 128 -11.43 -3.70 60.62
N GLY A 129 -10.94 -2.46 60.73
CA GLY A 129 -10.73 -1.81 62.03
C GLY A 129 -9.54 -0.84 62.08
N GLY A 130 -9.79 0.46 61.92
CA GLY A 130 -8.80 1.50 62.16
C GLY A 130 -8.59 1.82 63.65
N SER A 131 -7.58 2.64 63.96
CA SER A 131 -7.61 3.71 64.99
C SER A 131 -6.25 4.41 65.13
N ASN A 132 -6.33 5.74 65.22
CA ASN A 132 -5.27 6.69 65.56
C ASN A 132 -4.72 6.53 66.98
N ALA A 133 -3.45 6.90 67.18
CA ALA A 133 -3.01 7.59 68.40
C ALA A 133 -1.76 8.46 68.14
N LYS A 134 -1.90 9.76 68.38
CA LYS A 134 -0.82 10.75 68.60
C LYS A 134 -0.50 10.77 70.10
N LEU A 135 0.77 10.97 70.47
CA LEU A 135 1.29 12.10 71.28
C LEU A 135 2.68 11.77 71.87
N GLY A 136 3.55 12.78 71.96
CA GLY A 136 4.61 12.80 72.98
C GLY A 136 5.94 13.43 72.56
N HIS A 137 6.05 14.75 72.67
CA HIS A 137 7.28 15.54 72.53
C HIS A 137 8.36 15.21 73.58
N ARG A 138 9.65 15.28 73.19
CA ARG A 138 10.67 15.96 74.00
C ARG A 138 11.77 16.58 73.11
N ARG A 139 11.94 17.89 73.25
CA ARG A 139 13.03 18.71 72.69
C ARG A 139 14.29 18.59 73.55
N GLN A 140 15.46 18.47 72.92
CA GLN A 140 16.72 19.07 73.34
C GLN A 140 17.56 19.40 72.09
N THR A 141 18.17 20.58 72.08
CA THR A 141 19.19 21.09 71.13
C THR A 141 20.25 21.81 71.98
N PRO A 142 21.45 22.13 71.47
CA PRO A 142 22.27 21.44 70.48
C PRO A 142 23.72 21.22 70.97
N GLU A 143 24.44 20.24 70.43
CA GLU A 143 25.91 20.24 70.46
C GLU A 143 26.45 20.31 69.03
N ILE A 144 27.35 21.27 68.84
CA ILE A 144 28.04 21.56 67.59
C ILE A 144 29.11 20.50 67.40
N THR A 145 29.06 19.73 66.32
CA THR A 145 30.22 19.01 65.80
C THR A 145 30.25 19.15 64.29
N GLN A 146 31.26 19.87 63.81
CA GLN A 146 31.53 20.09 62.41
C GLN A 146 32.00 18.79 61.73
N GLY A 147 31.48 18.55 60.53
CA GLY A 147 32.28 18.04 59.41
C GLY A 147 32.21 16.54 59.09
N LYS A 148 31.34 16.18 58.15
CA LYS A 148 31.70 15.64 56.81
C LYS A 148 30.41 15.21 56.08
N SER A 149 29.87 16.12 55.29
CA SER A 149 28.87 15.83 54.26
C SER A 149 29.60 15.22 53.06
N SER A 150 29.51 13.90 52.91
CA SER A 150 29.95 13.21 51.70
C SER A 150 28.81 13.19 50.68
N ASN A 151 28.98 14.00 49.64
CA ASN A 151 28.67 13.72 48.23
C ASN A 151 27.46 12.83 47.90
N LYS A 152 26.27 13.45 47.83
CA LYS A 152 25.17 12.94 46.98
C LYS A 152 25.10 13.60 45.59
N ASN A 153 25.81 14.72 45.40
CA ASN A 153 25.83 15.43 44.11
C ASN A 153 26.91 14.85 43.17
N ASP A 154 28.11 14.56 43.66
CA ASP A 154 29.20 14.00 42.83
C ASP A 154 28.92 12.60 42.28
N GLU A 155 28.15 11.74 42.98
CA GLU A 155 27.76 10.43 42.44
C GLU A 155 26.81 10.58 41.25
N ASN A 156 25.89 11.56 41.30
CA ASN A 156 24.91 11.81 40.25
C ASN A 156 25.54 12.48 39.01
N TYR A 157 26.63 13.24 39.19
CA TYR A 157 27.46 13.77 38.09
C TYR A 157 28.33 12.67 37.47
N ARG A 158 28.98 11.83 38.27
CA ARG A 158 29.79 10.70 37.77
C ARG A 158 28.96 9.63 37.05
N GLU A 159 27.74 9.36 37.50
CA GLU A 159 26.83 8.45 36.77
C GLU A 159 26.35 9.04 35.44
N LYS A 160 26.13 10.36 35.35
CA LYS A 160 25.78 11.03 34.09
C LYS A 160 26.96 11.07 33.11
N GLU A 161 28.17 11.36 33.59
CA GLU A 161 29.39 11.34 32.77
C GLU A 161 29.74 9.92 32.32
N ALA A 162 29.60 8.91 33.19
CA ALA A 162 29.84 7.51 32.82
C ALA A 162 28.81 6.99 31.79
N ARG A 163 27.53 7.34 31.92
CA ARG A 163 26.49 6.99 30.94
C ARG A 163 26.65 7.75 29.62
N GLY A 164 27.08 9.01 29.66
CA GLY A 164 27.43 9.79 28.47
C GLY A 164 28.63 9.20 27.73
N SER A 165 29.68 8.80 28.46
CA SER A 165 30.88 8.16 27.91
C SER A 165 30.58 6.80 27.28
N LEU A 166 29.79 5.94 27.93
CA LEU A 166 29.41 4.61 27.40
C LEU A 166 28.53 4.69 26.15
N ALA A 167 27.65 5.70 26.06
CA ALA A 167 26.80 5.89 24.90
C ALA A 167 27.61 6.42 23.68
N LYS A 168 28.61 7.26 23.93
CA LYS A 168 29.52 7.79 22.89
C LYS A 168 30.38 6.69 22.26
N ASP A 169 30.87 5.74 23.07
CA ASP A 169 31.63 4.58 22.57
C ASP A 169 30.76 3.65 21.69
N ARG A 170 29.47 3.50 22.01
CA ARG A 170 28.55 2.65 21.24
C ARG A 170 28.24 3.21 19.84
N PHE A 171 28.25 4.52 19.69
CA PHE A 171 27.91 5.23 18.45
C PHE A 171 29.12 5.99 17.88
N SER A 172 30.34 5.52 18.13
CA SER A 172 31.57 6.20 17.72
C SER A 172 31.65 6.35 16.20
N HIS A 173 31.37 5.28 15.45
CA HIS A 173 31.32 5.29 13.98
C HIS A 173 30.27 6.28 13.45
N LEU A 174 29.09 6.30 14.08
CA LEU A 174 28.03 7.22 13.71
C LEU A 174 28.38 8.70 14.00
N ALA A 175 29.14 8.95 15.07
CA ALA A 175 29.60 10.29 15.44
C ALA A 175 30.79 10.78 14.60
N GLU A 176 31.50 9.89 13.90
CA GLU A 176 32.51 10.25 12.90
C GLU A 176 31.85 10.76 11.61
N GLU A 177 30.72 10.17 11.23
CA GLU A 177 30.00 10.52 9.99
C GLU A 177 29.01 11.68 10.15
N LEU A 178 28.41 11.83 11.33
CA LEU A 178 27.35 12.81 11.58
C LEU A 178 27.71 13.75 12.72
N ASP A 179 27.31 15.02 12.58
CA ASP A 179 27.36 15.99 13.68
C ASP A 179 26.22 15.70 14.68
N LEU A 180 26.47 14.73 15.57
CA LEU A 180 25.54 14.30 16.61
C LEU A 180 25.74 15.08 17.91
N ASP A 181 24.64 15.62 18.41
CA ASP A 181 24.59 16.17 19.77
C ASP A 181 24.51 15.03 20.80
N GLU A 182 25.28 15.10 21.89
CA GLU A 182 25.28 14.08 22.95
C GLU A 182 23.88 13.86 23.56
N ARG A 183 23.00 14.87 23.46
CA ARG A 183 21.60 14.79 23.90
C ARG A 183 20.75 13.81 23.09
N TRP A 184 21.19 13.41 21.90
CA TRP A 184 20.45 12.49 21.02
C TRP A 184 20.73 11.02 21.34
N TYR A 185 21.86 10.69 21.98
CA TYR A 185 22.23 9.29 22.27
C TYR A 185 21.17 8.49 23.05
N PRO A 186 20.46 9.03 24.05
CA PRO A 186 19.38 8.29 24.72
C PRO A 186 18.24 7.90 23.78
N LEU A 187 17.96 8.70 22.75
CA LEU A 187 16.99 8.35 21.71
C LEU A 187 17.53 7.25 20.80
N LEU A 188 18.78 7.35 20.34
CA LEU A 188 19.41 6.35 19.48
C LEU A 188 19.49 4.98 20.16
N ASP A 189 19.86 4.96 21.44
CA ASP A 189 19.87 3.76 22.27
C ASP A 189 18.47 3.12 22.37
N TYR A 190 17.45 3.95 22.60
CA TYR A 190 16.06 3.48 22.63
C TYR A 190 15.59 2.96 21.28
N LEU A 191 15.86 3.66 20.18
CA LEU A 191 15.48 3.19 18.84
C LEU A 191 16.22 1.90 18.48
N SER A 192 17.44 1.69 18.97
CA SER A 192 18.18 0.44 18.76
C SER A 192 17.46 -0.79 19.34
N THR A 193 16.57 -0.64 20.33
CA THR A 193 15.76 -1.77 20.85
C THR A 193 14.75 -2.29 19.82
N PHE A 194 14.38 -1.46 18.83
CA PHE A 194 13.55 -1.83 17.68
C PHE A 194 14.39 -2.33 16.49
N GLY A 195 15.69 -2.56 16.69
CA GLY A 195 16.60 -3.11 15.69
C GLY A 195 17.16 -2.09 14.71
N PHE A 196 17.19 -0.81 15.07
CA PHE A 196 17.92 0.20 14.29
C PHE A 196 19.43 -0.05 14.37
N LYS A 197 20.13 0.40 13.32
CA LYS A 197 21.57 0.26 13.11
C LYS A 197 22.09 1.63 12.67
N ASP A 198 23.40 1.83 12.69
CA ASP A 198 24.03 3.10 12.34
C ASP A 198 23.61 3.60 10.94
N SER A 199 23.58 2.72 9.94
CA SER A 199 23.08 3.03 8.58
C SER A 199 21.65 3.58 8.55
N HIS A 200 20.78 3.09 9.44
CA HIS A 200 19.41 3.59 9.56
C HIS A 200 19.36 5.00 10.15
N PHE A 201 20.25 5.33 11.09
CA PHE A 201 20.33 6.66 11.68
C PHE A 201 20.89 7.67 10.69
N ILE A 202 21.89 7.30 9.88
CA ILE A 202 22.38 8.10 8.76
C ILE A 202 21.24 8.39 7.78
N GLN A 203 20.51 7.35 7.36
CA GLN A 203 19.33 7.52 6.49
C GLN A 203 18.28 8.47 7.08
N MET A 204 17.99 8.35 8.38
CA MET A 204 17.05 9.25 9.07
C MET A 204 17.58 10.69 9.13
N TYR A 205 18.86 10.88 9.40
CA TYR A 205 19.51 12.18 9.47
C TYR A 205 19.44 12.90 8.11
N GLU A 206 19.84 12.22 7.04
CA GLU A 206 19.82 12.76 5.68
C GLU A 206 18.40 13.09 5.21
N ARG A 207 17.43 12.24 5.55
CA ARG A 207 16.05 12.39 5.08
C ARG A 207 15.27 13.43 5.88
N HIS A 208 15.40 13.42 7.21
CA HIS A 208 14.65 14.29 8.11
C HIS A 208 15.30 14.36 9.50
N MET A 209 16.42 15.06 9.58
CA MET A 209 17.20 15.28 10.81
C MET A 209 16.38 15.68 12.06
N PRO A 210 15.33 16.53 11.99
CA PRO A 210 14.53 16.88 13.18
C PRO A 210 13.91 15.70 13.93
N SER A 211 13.69 14.56 13.25
CA SER A 211 13.19 13.34 13.90
C SER A 211 14.16 12.74 14.92
N LEU A 212 15.45 13.07 14.86
CA LEU A 212 16.48 12.64 15.82
C LEU A 212 16.65 13.64 16.98
N GLN A 213 16.09 14.85 16.87
CA GLN A 213 16.23 15.90 17.86
C GLN A 213 15.19 15.84 18.99
N ILE A 214 14.25 14.90 18.91
CA ILE A 214 13.24 14.71 19.96
C ILE A 214 13.84 14.02 21.19
N ASN A 215 13.26 14.27 22.36
CA ASN A 215 13.68 13.57 23.56
C ASN A 215 13.17 12.11 23.56
N LYS A 216 13.89 11.23 24.26
CA LYS A 216 13.56 9.80 24.42
C LYS A 216 12.13 9.59 24.93
N SER A 217 11.70 10.33 25.95
CA SER A 217 10.38 10.13 26.58
C SER A 217 9.22 10.37 25.60
N SER A 218 9.32 11.43 24.78
CA SER A 218 8.32 11.72 23.76
C SER A 218 8.35 10.72 22.60
N ALA A 219 9.53 10.20 22.22
CA ALA A 219 9.62 9.10 21.27
C ALA A 219 8.94 7.84 21.82
N GLN A 220 9.22 7.52 23.08
CA GLN A 220 8.68 6.36 23.77
C GLN A 220 7.15 6.41 23.83
N GLU A 221 6.57 7.53 24.27
CA GLU A 221 5.12 7.73 24.33
C GLU A 221 4.45 7.46 22.96
N ARG A 222 5.03 7.97 21.87
CA ARG A 222 4.49 7.80 20.51
C ARG A 222 4.57 6.36 20.03
N LEU A 223 5.72 5.69 20.25
CA LEU A 223 5.91 4.30 19.82
C LEU A 223 5.08 3.34 20.67
N GLU A 224 4.95 3.56 21.98
CA GLU A 224 4.06 2.80 22.86
C GLU A 224 2.60 2.95 22.43
N PHE A 225 2.17 4.16 22.05
CA PHE A 225 0.85 4.36 21.48
C PHE A 225 0.65 3.53 20.20
N LEU A 226 1.60 3.56 19.26
CA LEU A 226 1.51 2.74 18.04
C LEU A 226 1.39 1.25 18.35
N LEU A 227 2.18 0.74 19.29
CA LEU A 227 2.10 -0.66 19.73
C LEU A 227 0.72 -0.96 20.34
N SER A 228 0.18 -0.04 21.15
CA SER A 228 -1.13 -0.20 21.80
C SER A 228 -2.30 -0.30 20.82
N VAL A 229 -2.19 0.32 19.64
CA VAL A 229 -3.20 0.27 18.57
C VAL A 229 -2.96 -0.86 17.56
N GLY A 230 -2.05 -1.79 17.89
CA GLY A 230 -1.83 -3.04 17.16
C GLY A 230 -0.72 -3.00 16.11
N VAL A 231 0.12 -1.97 16.06
CA VAL A 231 1.36 -2.01 15.25
C VAL A 231 2.30 -3.03 15.87
N LYS A 232 2.87 -3.93 15.06
CA LYS A 232 3.78 -4.97 15.58
C LYS A 232 5.15 -4.35 15.86
N HIS A 233 5.82 -4.83 16.92
CA HIS A 233 7.16 -4.37 17.28
C HIS A 233 8.17 -4.47 16.12
N LYS A 234 8.11 -5.56 15.33
CA LYS A 234 8.98 -5.77 14.16
C LYS A 234 8.79 -4.73 13.05
N ASP A 235 7.62 -4.10 12.99
CA ASP A 235 7.25 -3.16 11.92
C ASP A 235 7.62 -1.70 12.26
N ILE A 236 7.91 -1.39 13.53
CA ILE A 236 8.25 -0.03 13.99
C ILE A 236 9.43 0.56 13.22
N ARG A 237 10.52 -0.21 13.07
CA ARG A 237 11.69 0.24 12.30
C ARG A 237 11.33 0.64 10.88
N LYS A 238 10.59 -0.23 10.17
CA LYS A 238 10.14 0.00 8.79
C LYS A 238 9.25 1.24 8.69
N ILE A 239 8.36 1.45 9.67
CA ILE A 239 7.45 2.61 9.71
C ILE A 239 8.24 3.91 9.86
N ILE A 240 9.14 4.00 10.83
CA ILE A 240 9.90 5.22 11.10
C ILE A 240 10.90 5.51 9.97
N LEU A 241 11.55 4.49 9.39
CA LEU A 241 12.39 4.70 8.20
C LEU A 241 11.60 5.25 7.01
N ARG A 242 10.35 4.80 6.83
CA ARG A 242 9.44 5.29 5.78
C ARG A 242 8.91 6.70 6.07
N GLN A 243 8.67 7.04 7.33
CA GLN A 243 8.15 8.34 7.76
C GLN A 243 8.81 8.79 9.09
N PRO A 244 10.04 9.35 9.05
CA PRO A 244 10.73 9.75 10.29
C PRO A 244 9.98 10.83 11.07
N GLN A 245 9.29 11.72 10.36
CA GLN A 245 8.46 12.78 10.93
C GLN A 245 7.32 12.26 11.83
N LEU A 246 7.00 10.96 11.77
CA LEU A 246 6.04 10.35 12.70
C LEU A 246 6.46 10.57 14.16
N LEU A 247 7.78 10.61 14.40
CA LEU A 247 8.35 10.90 15.71
C LEU A 247 8.10 12.34 16.17
N GLU A 248 7.70 13.28 15.32
CA GLU A 248 7.39 14.65 15.76
C GLU A 248 5.93 14.84 16.15
N TYR A 249 5.03 14.00 15.63
CA TYR A 249 3.59 14.13 15.90
C TYR A 249 3.25 13.84 17.36
N THR A 250 2.28 14.57 17.91
CA THR A 250 1.82 14.34 19.28
C THR A 250 0.78 13.22 19.32
N VAL A 251 0.76 12.46 20.42
CA VAL A 251 -0.22 11.38 20.59
C VAL A 251 -1.65 11.94 20.63
N GLU A 252 -1.91 12.93 21.48
CA GLU A 252 -3.26 13.48 21.68
C GLU A 252 -3.83 14.18 20.44
N ASN A 253 -3.08 15.12 19.84
CA ASN A 253 -3.65 15.97 18.80
C ASN A 253 -3.52 15.37 17.39
N ASN A 254 -2.61 14.41 17.18
CA ASN A 254 -2.40 13.81 15.86
C ASN A 254 -2.64 12.30 15.85
N LEU A 255 -1.87 11.49 16.58
CA LEU A 255 -1.94 10.03 16.38
C LEU A 255 -3.33 9.47 16.77
N LYS A 256 -3.88 9.89 17.93
CA LYS A 256 -5.22 9.49 18.38
C LYS A 256 -6.34 9.98 17.48
N SER A 257 -6.24 11.20 16.93
CA SER A 257 -7.28 11.75 16.04
C SER A 257 -7.37 10.97 14.73
N HIS A 258 -6.23 10.51 14.19
CA HIS A 258 -6.20 9.65 12.99
C HIS A 258 -6.71 8.23 13.28
N VAL A 259 -6.37 7.65 14.42
CA VAL A 259 -6.91 6.34 14.84
C VAL A 259 -8.42 6.42 15.00
N THR A 260 -8.92 7.45 15.69
CA THR A 260 -10.37 7.71 15.84
C THR A 260 -11.05 7.89 14.49
N PHE A 261 -10.41 8.61 13.57
CA PHE A 261 -10.90 8.76 12.20
C PHE A 261 -11.03 7.39 11.50
N LEU A 262 -10.00 6.54 11.54
CA LEU A 262 -10.07 5.20 10.94
C LEU A 262 -11.19 4.36 11.56
N THR A 263 -11.34 4.35 12.88
CA THR A 263 -12.43 3.66 13.57
C THR A 263 -13.80 4.20 13.12
N SER A 264 -13.93 5.52 12.92
CA SER A 264 -15.18 6.14 12.43
C SER A 264 -15.58 5.71 11.02
N LEU A 265 -14.65 5.18 10.22
CA LEU A 265 -14.93 4.60 8.90
C LEU A 265 -15.50 3.18 9.00
N GLY A 266 -15.62 2.60 10.21
CA GLY A 266 -16.05 1.22 10.44
C GLY A 266 -14.91 0.20 10.34
N ILE A 267 -13.66 0.64 10.44
CA ILE A 267 -12.50 -0.26 10.42
C ILE A 267 -12.37 -0.91 11.82
N PRO A 268 -12.26 -2.23 11.91
CA PRO A 268 -12.05 -2.91 13.20
C PRO A 268 -10.69 -2.55 13.81
N ASP A 269 -10.63 -2.41 15.13
CA ASP A 269 -9.40 -2.08 15.86
C ASP A 269 -8.25 -3.06 15.56
N SER A 270 -8.56 -4.34 15.34
CA SER A 270 -7.60 -5.38 14.95
C SER A 270 -6.90 -5.14 13.61
N ARG A 271 -7.42 -4.23 12.77
CA ARG A 271 -6.88 -3.90 11.44
C ARG A 271 -6.18 -2.54 11.40
N ILE A 272 -6.32 -1.71 12.43
CA ILE A 272 -5.75 -0.36 12.48
C ILE A 272 -4.21 -0.41 12.41
N GLY A 273 -3.57 -1.25 13.21
CA GLY A 273 -2.12 -1.42 13.19
C GLY A 273 -1.56 -1.82 11.81
N GLN A 274 -2.30 -2.65 11.07
CA GLN A 274 -1.92 -3.08 9.72
C GLN A 274 -2.01 -1.90 8.73
N ILE A 275 -3.05 -1.08 8.83
CA ILE A 275 -3.22 0.12 8.02
C ILE A 275 -2.10 1.13 8.26
N ILE A 276 -1.78 1.40 9.53
CA ILE A 276 -0.69 2.30 9.92
C ILE A 276 0.64 1.80 9.37
N THR A 277 0.89 0.49 9.49
CA THR A 277 2.11 -0.14 8.97
C THR A 277 2.23 0.01 7.45
N ALA A 278 1.13 -0.17 6.73
CA ALA A 278 1.09 -0.06 5.28
C ALA A 278 1.22 1.39 4.78
N THR A 279 0.64 2.36 5.49
CA THR A 279 0.56 3.77 5.07
C THR A 279 0.87 4.72 6.24
N PRO A 280 2.12 4.77 6.72
CA PRO A 280 2.49 5.62 7.86
C PRO A 280 2.41 7.12 7.53
N SER A 281 2.48 7.49 6.25
CA SER A 281 2.27 8.86 5.78
C SER A 281 0.86 9.40 6.07
N LEU A 282 -0.10 8.54 6.46
CA LEU A 282 -1.45 8.96 6.84
C LEU A 282 -1.45 10.08 7.88
N PHE A 283 -0.55 10.03 8.87
CA PHE A 283 -0.46 11.01 9.95
C PHE A 283 0.02 12.41 9.51
N SER A 284 0.57 12.51 8.29
CA SER A 284 1.01 13.77 7.69
C SER A 284 -0.13 14.56 7.05
N TYR A 285 -1.32 13.97 6.93
CA TYR A 285 -2.47 14.60 6.28
C TYR A 285 -3.46 15.12 7.32
N SER A 286 -4.15 16.22 7.01
CA SER A 286 -5.20 16.71 7.89
C SER A 286 -6.41 15.79 7.82
N VAL A 287 -6.89 15.32 8.98
CA VAL A 287 -8.15 14.56 9.07
C VAL A 287 -9.30 15.35 8.45
N GLU A 288 -9.45 16.63 8.83
CA GLU A 288 -10.56 17.48 8.38
C GLU A 288 -10.40 17.98 6.95
N ASN A 289 -9.20 18.44 6.58
CA ASN A 289 -9.00 19.13 5.30
C ASN A 289 -8.50 18.22 4.18
N SER A 290 -8.20 16.95 4.45
CA SER A 290 -7.66 16.02 3.46
C SER A 290 -8.33 14.65 3.49
N LEU A 291 -8.30 13.97 4.64
CA LEU A 291 -8.77 12.59 4.71
C LEU A 291 -10.30 12.50 4.60
N LYS A 292 -11.05 13.33 5.32
CA LYS A 292 -12.52 13.40 5.21
C LYS A 292 -12.99 13.79 3.80
N PRO A 293 -12.47 14.85 3.15
CA PRO A 293 -12.80 15.15 1.77
C PRO A 293 -12.52 13.99 0.79
N THR A 294 -11.44 13.25 1.02
CA THR A 294 -11.12 12.06 0.22
C THR A 294 -12.17 10.96 0.41
N VAL A 295 -12.62 10.74 1.65
CA VAL A 295 -13.73 9.82 1.95
C VAL A 295 -15.03 10.28 1.28
N THR A 296 -15.38 11.56 1.38
CA THR A 296 -16.56 12.12 0.70
C THR A 296 -16.49 11.89 -0.81
N TYR A 297 -15.32 12.14 -1.43
CA TYR A 297 -15.10 11.88 -2.84
C TYR A 297 -15.30 10.40 -3.22
N LEU A 298 -14.81 9.46 -2.40
CA LEU A 298 -15.03 8.03 -2.63
C LEU A 298 -16.52 7.64 -2.55
N LEU A 299 -17.27 8.23 -1.63
CA LEU A 299 -18.69 7.93 -1.45
C LEU A 299 -19.55 8.57 -2.56
N GLU A 300 -19.32 9.84 -2.87
CA GLU A 300 -20.19 10.64 -3.74
C GLU A 300 -19.79 10.53 -5.23
N GLU A 301 -18.52 10.78 -5.54
CA GLU A 301 -18.04 10.87 -6.94
C GLU A 301 -17.67 9.51 -7.52
N VAL A 302 -16.98 8.68 -6.74
CA VAL A 302 -16.67 7.30 -7.15
C VAL A 302 -17.91 6.43 -7.02
N GLY A 303 -18.75 6.66 -6.01
CA GLY A 303 -19.95 5.86 -5.75
C GLY A 303 -19.67 4.56 -4.99
N ILE A 304 -18.65 4.55 -4.14
CA ILE A 304 -18.42 3.45 -3.20
C ILE A 304 -19.51 3.49 -2.13
N GLU A 305 -20.16 2.35 -1.88
CA GLU A 305 -21.18 2.27 -0.83
C GLU A 305 -20.54 2.41 0.55
N LYS A 306 -21.26 3.04 1.48
CA LYS A 306 -20.78 3.25 2.86
C LYS A 306 -20.37 1.95 3.55
N ASN A 307 -21.09 0.86 3.30
CA ASN A 307 -20.80 -0.45 3.87
C ASN A 307 -19.51 -1.08 3.31
N ASP A 308 -19.09 -0.68 2.12
CA ASP A 308 -17.89 -1.18 1.45
C ASP A 308 -16.64 -0.32 1.76
N LEU A 309 -16.81 0.91 2.24
CA LEU A 309 -15.73 1.86 2.48
C LEU A 309 -14.63 1.29 3.38
N ALA A 310 -15.01 0.68 4.52
CA ALA A 310 -14.05 0.06 5.43
C ALA A 310 -13.23 -1.03 4.74
N LYS A 311 -13.83 -1.83 3.87
CA LYS A 311 -13.15 -2.89 3.12
C LYS A 311 -12.20 -2.29 2.07
N VAL A 312 -12.64 -1.26 1.36
CA VAL A 312 -11.82 -0.54 0.37
C VAL A 312 -10.56 0.06 1.01
N VAL A 313 -10.71 0.74 2.14
CA VAL A 313 -9.57 1.34 2.87
C VAL A 313 -8.63 0.25 3.38
N GLN A 314 -9.15 -0.86 3.91
CA GLN A 314 -8.32 -1.99 4.35
C GLN A 314 -7.53 -2.63 3.19
N LEU A 315 -8.13 -2.77 2.01
CA LEU A 315 -7.47 -3.33 0.83
C LEU A 315 -6.37 -2.42 0.26
N SER A 316 -6.53 -1.11 0.40
CA SER A 316 -5.58 -0.13 -0.12
C SER A 316 -5.59 1.15 0.70
N PRO A 317 -4.90 1.20 1.87
CA PRO A 317 -4.96 2.37 2.73
C PRO A 317 -4.36 3.62 2.10
N GLN A 318 -3.48 3.43 1.10
CA GLN A 318 -2.91 4.50 0.29
C GLN A 318 -3.97 5.35 -0.45
N ILE A 319 -5.19 4.82 -0.65
CA ILE A 319 -6.28 5.56 -1.29
C ILE A 319 -6.66 6.85 -0.54
N LEU A 320 -6.38 6.91 0.77
CA LEU A 320 -6.68 8.06 1.62
C LEU A 320 -5.66 9.20 1.50
N VAL A 321 -4.43 8.90 1.06
CA VAL A 321 -3.31 9.85 1.04
C VAL A 321 -2.86 10.23 -0.37
N GLN A 322 -3.23 9.43 -1.37
CA GLN A 322 -2.93 9.75 -2.77
C GLN A 322 -3.95 10.72 -3.35
N ARG A 323 -3.50 11.53 -4.33
CA ARG A 323 -4.38 12.46 -5.04
C ARG A 323 -5.27 11.69 -6.02
N ILE A 324 -6.44 11.26 -5.55
CA ILE A 324 -7.36 10.42 -6.35
C ILE A 324 -8.30 11.23 -7.26
N ASN A 325 -8.48 12.53 -7.04
CA ASN A 325 -9.54 13.32 -7.70
C ASN A 325 -9.39 13.39 -9.23
N THR A 326 -8.16 13.45 -9.74
CA THR A 326 -7.90 13.37 -11.19
C THR A 326 -7.81 11.91 -11.67
N SER A 327 -7.55 10.98 -10.75
CA SER A 327 -7.26 9.60 -11.06
C SER A 327 -8.50 8.80 -11.47
N TRP A 328 -9.62 9.00 -10.75
CA TRP A 328 -10.90 8.35 -11.02
C TRP A 328 -11.47 8.79 -12.36
N THR A 329 -11.63 10.09 -12.59
CA THR A 329 -12.21 10.63 -13.83
C THR A 329 -11.45 10.15 -15.06
N ALA A 330 -10.11 10.16 -15.03
CA ALA A 330 -9.29 9.69 -16.14
C ALA A 330 -9.54 8.20 -16.45
N ARG A 331 -9.51 7.35 -15.43
CA ARG A 331 -9.65 5.89 -15.58
C ARG A 331 -11.08 5.47 -15.88
N PHE A 332 -12.06 6.11 -15.27
CA PHE A 332 -13.47 5.94 -15.57
C PHE A 332 -13.76 6.28 -17.04
N ASN A 333 -13.31 7.44 -17.51
CA ASN A 333 -13.50 7.85 -18.90
C ASN A 333 -12.78 6.91 -19.88
N PHE A 334 -11.55 6.51 -19.55
CA PHE A 334 -10.79 5.55 -20.35
C PHE A 334 -11.52 4.21 -20.46
N LEU A 335 -11.89 3.57 -19.34
CA LEU A 335 -12.57 2.27 -19.33
C LEU A 335 -13.94 2.34 -20.01
N THR A 336 -14.66 3.45 -19.84
CA THR A 336 -15.94 3.68 -20.52
C THR A 336 -15.74 3.79 -22.03
N ARG A 337 -14.74 4.54 -22.51
CA ARG A 337 -14.49 4.73 -23.95
C ARG A 337 -13.90 3.48 -24.61
N GLU A 338 -12.92 2.84 -23.96
CA GLU A 338 -12.22 1.69 -24.52
C GLU A 338 -13.05 0.42 -24.51
N LEU A 339 -13.81 0.18 -23.45
CA LEU A 339 -14.50 -1.10 -23.25
C LEU A 339 -16.03 -0.98 -23.26
N ASN A 340 -16.56 0.24 -23.37
CA ASN A 340 -17.98 0.49 -23.17
C ASN A 340 -18.47 -0.03 -21.80
N ALA A 341 -17.59 0.03 -20.80
CA ALA A 341 -17.84 -0.52 -19.47
C ALA A 341 -18.88 0.34 -18.72
N PRO A 342 -19.93 -0.27 -18.15
CA PRO A 342 -20.91 0.47 -17.37
C PRO A 342 -20.31 0.93 -16.04
N ARG A 343 -20.79 2.06 -15.52
CA ARG A 343 -20.29 2.66 -14.28
C ARG A 343 -20.24 1.67 -13.13
N ASP A 344 -21.30 0.90 -12.91
CA ASP A 344 -21.38 -0.07 -11.82
C ASP A 344 -20.31 -1.16 -11.91
N SER A 345 -19.91 -1.56 -13.12
CA SER A 345 -18.80 -2.51 -13.29
C SER A 345 -17.47 -1.88 -12.90
N ILE A 346 -17.22 -0.62 -13.26
CA ILE A 346 -15.98 0.09 -12.92
C ILE A 346 -15.93 0.34 -11.41
N VAL A 347 -17.03 0.78 -10.78
CA VAL A 347 -17.13 0.94 -9.32
C VAL A 347 -16.87 -0.40 -8.62
N LYS A 348 -17.46 -1.49 -9.12
CA LYS A 348 -17.20 -2.84 -8.60
C LYS A 348 -15.74 -3.26 -8.74
N MET A 349 -15.05 -2.86 -9.83
CA MET A 349 -13.61 -3.09 -9.97
C MET A 349 -12.81 -2.31 -8.92
N VAL A 350 -13.11 -1.02 -8.70
CA VAL A 350 -12.44 -0.20 -7.67
C VAL A 350 -12.69 -0.77 -6.27
N ARG A 351 -13.93 -1.19 -5.98
CA ARG A 351 -14.28 -1.80 -4.70
C ARG A 351 -13.44 -3.05 -4.40
N LYS A 352 -13.25 -3.91 -5.40
CA LYS A 352 -12.47 -5.16 -5.27
C LYS A 352 -10.97 -4.94 -5.33
N HIS A 353 -10.51 -3.88 -6.01
CA HIS A 353 -9.10 -3.58 -6.26
C HIS A 353 -8.88 -2.08 -6.35
N PRO A 354 -8.78 -1.39 -5.20
CA PRO A 354 -8.73 0.08 -5.21
C PRO A 354 -7.44 0.62 -5.83
N GLN A 355 -6.36 -0.18 -5.90
CA GLN A 355 -5.13 0.15 -6.64
C GLN A 355 -5.38 0.35 -8.14
N LEU A 356 -6.56 -0.02 -8.66
CA LEU A 356 -6.98 0.32 -10.02
C LEU A 356 -6.83 1.83 -10.28
N LEU A 357 -7.13 2.66 -9.29
CA LEU A 357 -7.03 4.12 -9.37
C LEU A 357 -5.59 4.62 -9.48
N HIS A 358 -4.59 3.76 -9.26
CA HIS A 358 -3.17 4.14 -9.28
C HIS A 358 -2.46 3.67 -10.56
N TYR A 359 -2.98 2.67 -11.28
CA TYR A 359 -2.32 2.16 -12.48
C TYR A 359 -2.21 3.20 -13.59
N SER A 360 -1.06 3.21 -14.28
CA SER A 360 -0.90 3.94 -15.54
C SER A 360 -1.92 3.45 -16.57
N ILE A 361 -2.52 4.37 -17.32
CA ILE A 361 -3.42 3.99 -18.41
C ILE A 361 -2.60 3.34 -19.53
N GLU A 362 -1.52 4.01 -19.96
CA GLU A 362 -0.72 3.61 -21.12
C GLU A 362 0.13 2.36 -20.86
N ASP A 363 0.77 2.28 -19.69
CA ASP A 363 1.69 1.18 -19.37
C ASP A 363 1.04 0.08 -18.51
N GLY A 364 -0.10 0.40 -17.89
CA GLY A 364 -0.80 -0.49 -16.97
C GLY A 364 -2.04 -1.12 -17.60
N LEU A 365 -3.07 -0.32 -17.82
CA LEU A 365 -4.39 -0.83 -18.19
C LEU A 365 -4.48 -1.22 -19.66
N LEU A 366 -4.03 -0.34 -20.57
CA LEU A 366 -4.16 -0.53 -22.01
C LEU A 366 -3.45 -1.79 -22.53
N PRO A 367 -2.20 -2.12 -22.10
CA PRO A 367 -1.53 -3.31 -22.59
C PRO A 367 -2.27 -4.59 -22.22
N ARG A 368 -2.91 -4.64 -21.04
CA ARG A 368 -3.71 -5.78 -20.57
C ARG A 368 -5.00 -5.92 -21.37
N ILE A 369 -5.67 -4.81 -21.65
CA ILE A 369 -6.85 -4.78 -22.52
C ILE A 369 -6.50 -5.26 -23.93
N ASN A 370 -5.39 -4.75 -24.50
CA ASN A 370 -4.93 -5.14 -25.83
C ASN A 370 -4.53 -6.60 -25.91
N PHE A 371 -3.92 -7.16 -24.86
CA PHE A 371 -3.69 -8.59 -24.76
C PHE A 371 -5.00 -9.39 -24.84
N PHE A 372 -6.01 -9.04 -24.04
CA PHE A 372 -7.30 -9.75 -24.11
C PHE A 372 -7.99 -9.62 -25.48
N ARG A 373 -7.88 -8.46 -26.15
CA ARG A 373 -8.34 -8.28 -27.53
C ARG A 373 -7.56 -9.18 -28.50
N SER A 374 -6.23 -9.27 -28.36
CA SER A 374 -5.36 -10.06 -29.24
C SER A 374 -5.67 -11.56 -29.20
N ILE A 375 -6.14 -12.07 -28.05
CA ILE A 375 -6.60 -13.46 -27.91
C ILE A 375 -8.06 -13.66 -28.34
N GLY A 376 -8.71 -12.64 -28.91
CA GLY A 376 -10.04 -12.73 -29.49
C GLY A 376 -11.20 -12.45 -28.53
N MET A 377 -10.97 -11.88 -27.35
CA MET A 377 -12.08 -11.49 -26.46
C MET A 377 -12.75 -10.20 -26.93
N ARG A 378 -14.07 -10.16 -26.88
CA ARG A 378 -14.86 -8.94 -27.12
C ARG A 378 -14.83 -8.03 -25.89
N ASN A 379 -15.03 -6.73 -26.09
CA ASN A 379 -15.02 -5.77 -24.98
C ASN A 379 -15.95 -6.14 -23.81
N SER A 380 -17.15 -6.66 -24.08
CA SER A 380 -18.08 -7.12 -23.03
C SER A 380 -17.55 -8.31 -22.21
N GLU A 381 -16.79 -9.20 -22.84
CA GLU A 381 -16.13 -10.33 -22.17
C GLU A 381 -14.93 -9.86 -21.36
N ILE A 382 -14.17 -8.89 -21.88
CA ILE A 382 -13.07 -8.25 -21.16
C ILE A 382 -13.60 -7.58 -19.89
N VAL A 383 -14.66 -6.78 -19.98
CA VAL A 383 -15.29 -6.15 -18.80
C VAL A 383 -15.69 -7.20 -17.76
N LYS A 384 -16.26 -8.33 -18.19
CA LYS A 384 -16.62 -9.43 -17.29
C LYS A 384 -15.40 -10.03 -16.59
N VAL A 385 -14.31 -10.27 -17.33
CA VAL A 385 -13.04 -10.78 -16.77
C VAL A 385 -12.47 -9.78 -15.75
N LEU A 386 -12.32 -8.51 -16.14
CA LEU A 386 -11.77 -7.45 -15.30
C LEU A 386 -12.61 -7.21 -14.02
N THR A 387 -13.93 -7.37 -14.10
CA THR A 387 -14.84 -7.21 -12.95
C THR A 387 -14.82 -8.42 -12.02
N SER A 388 -14.62 -9.61 -12.58
CA SER A 388 -14.61 -10.86 -11.82
C SER A 388 -13.27 -11.09 -11.13
N ILE A 389 -12.17 -10.74 -11.80
CA ILE A 389 -10.79 -10.95 -11.35
C ILE A 389 -10.02 -9.68 -11.60
N THR A 390 -10.11 -8.79 -10.64
CA THR A 390 -9.39 -7.53 -10.68
C THR A 390 -7.88 -7.72 -10.50
N GLN A 391 -7.43 -8.86 -9.96
CA GLN A 391 -6.02 -9.21 -9.84
C GLN A 391 -5.31 -9.24 -11.20
N VAL A 392 -6.02 -9.45 -12.32
CA VAL A 392 -5.38 -9.41 -13.65
C VAL A 392 -4.73 -8.06 -13.96
N PHE A 393 -5.16 -6.98 -13.31
CA PHE A 393 -4.48 -5.68 -13.42
C PHE A 393 -3.10 -5.66 -12.76
N SER A 394 -2.86 -6.50 -11.76
CA SER A 394 -1.56 -6.62 -11.08
C SER A 394 -0.60 -7.60 -11.74
N LEU A 395 -1.13 -8.61 -12.45
CA LEU A 395 -0.31 -9.66 -13.05
C LEU A 395 0.56 -9.14 -14.21
N SER A 396 1.80 -9.63 -14.29
CA SER A 396 2.70 -9.38 -15.41
C SER A 396 2.14 -10.00 -16.70
N LEU A 397 2.25 -9.27 -17.82
CA LEU A 397 1.82 -9.76 -19.12
C LEU A 397 2.71 -10.91 -19.60
N GLU A 398 4.02 -10.67 -19.69
CA GLU A 398 4.98 -11.66 -20.19
C GLU A 398 5.24 -12.78 -19.17
N GLY A 399 5.29 -12.43 -17.88
CA GLY A 399 5.61 -13.40 -16.83
C GLY A 399 4.42 -14.24 -16.35
N ASN A 400 3.17 -13.84 -16.64
CA ASN A 400 2.00 -14.51 -16.07
C ASN A 400 0.86 -14.71 -17.08
N LEU A 401 0.25 -13.63 -17.57
CA LEU A 401 -0.97 -13.72 -18.36
C LEU A 401 -0.78 -14.45 -19.70
N LYS A 402 0.28 -14.11 -20.46
CA LYS A 402 0.61 -14.76 -21.74
C LYS A 402 0.98 -16.24 -21.58
N PRO A 403 1.91 -16.64 -20.68
CA PRO A 403 2.21 -18.05 -20.44
C PRO A 403 0.98 -18.86 -20.01
N LYS A 404 0.14 -18.28 -19.15
CA LYS A 404 -1.06 -18.95 -18.64
C LYS A 404 -2.10 -19.14 -19.74
N TYR A 405 -2.31 -18.13 -20.58
CA TYR A 405 -3.13 -18.27 -21.78
C TYR A 405 -2.59 -19.35 -22.71
N SER A 406 -1.29 -19.30 -23.05
CA SER A 406 -0.66 -20.26 -23.95
C SER A 406 -0.84 -21.69 -23.46
N TYR A 407 -0.66 -21.92 -22.16
CA TYR A 407 -0.87 -23.25 -21.59
C TYR A 407 -2.34 -23.67 -21.62
N LEU A 408 -3.24 -22.82 -21.10
CA LEU A 408 -4.64 -23.18 -20.95
C LEU A 408 -5.38 -23.36 -22.28
N VAL A 409 -5.01 -22.59 -23.30
CA VAL A 409 -5.69 -22.56 -24.60
C VAL A 409 -4.91 -23.38 -25.62
N ASN A 410 -3.62 -23.07 -25.84
CA ASN A 410 -2.85 -23.70 -26.91
C ASN A 410 -2.40 -25.12 -26.54
N GLU A 411 -1.81 -25.32 -25.36
CA GLU A 411 -1.31 -26.65 -24.96
C GLU A 411 -2.43 -27.60 -24.52
N LEU A 412 -3.42 -27.10 -23.76
CA LEU A 412 -4.55 -27.89 -23.29
C LEU A 412 -5.72 -28.00 -24.29
N GLY A 413 -5.62 -27.32 -25.44
CA GLY A 413 -6.62 -27.37 -26.52
C GLY A 413 -7.99 -26.79 -26.14
N ASN A 414 -8.04 -25.81 -25.23
CA ASN A 414 -9.31 -25.18 -24.85
C ASN A 414 -9.64 -23.96 -25.71
N GLU A 415 -10.91 -23.61 -25.74
CA GLU A 415 -11.36 -22.36 -26.36
C GLU A 415 -11.18 -21.16 -25.41
N VAL A 416 -10.90 -19.99 -25.99
CA VAL A 416 -10.81 -18.70 -25.28
C VAL A 416 -12.10 -18.40 -24.49
N ARG A 417 -13.26 -18.80 -25.02
CA ARG A 417 -14.57 -18.66 -24.36
C ARG A 417 -14.64 -19.38 -23.01
N SER A 418 -13.81 -20.41 -22.79
CA SER A 418 -13.73 -21.09 -21.49
C SER A 418 -13.20 -20.15 -20.40
N LEU A 419 -12.27 -19.26 -20.75
CA LEU A 419 -11.71 -18.25 -19.84
C LEU A 419 -12.71 -17.11 -19.56
N THR A 420 -13.63 -16.81 -20.47
CA THR A 420 -14.66 -15.79 -20.24
C THR A 420 -15.86 -16.33 -19.44
N LYS A 421 -16.17 -17.62 -19.61
CA LYS A 421 -17.21 -18.29 -18.83
C LYS A 421 -16.80 -18.37 -17.35
N TYR A 422 -15.55 -18.78 -17.10
CA TYR A 422 -14.97 -18.88 -15.76
C TYR A 422 -13.59 -18.21 -15.72
N PRO A 423 -13.53 -16.90 -15.48
CA PRO A 423 -12.26 -16.18 -15.41
C PRO A 423 -11.30 -16.76 -14.37
N MET A 424 -11.81 -17.44 -13.32
CA MET A 424 -11.05 -17.85 -12.12
C MET A 424 -9.79 -18.65 -12.44
N TYR A 425 -9.76 -19.36 -13.58
CA TYR A 425 -8.56 -20.05 -14.04
C TYR A 425 -7.34 -19.13 -14.19
N LEU A 426 -7.56 -17.85 -14.52
CA LEU A 426 -6.50 -16.84 -14.63
C LEU A 426 -5.90 -16.44 -13.28
N SER A 427 -6.59 -16.70 -12.17
CA SER A 427 -6.07 -16.46 -10.80
C SER A 427 -5.23 -17.63 -10.27
N LEU A 428 -5.36 -18.83 -10.84
CA LEU A 428 -4.63 -20.00 -10.38
C LEU A 428 -3.14 -19.93 -10.78
N SER A 429 -2.26 -20.44 -9.91
CA SER A 429 -0.83 -20.54 -10.23
C SER A 429 -0.59 -21.55 -11.36
N LEU A 430 0.13 -21.10 -12.39
CA LEU A 430 0.46 -21.93 -13.56
C LEU A 430 1.33 -23.11 -13.13
N ASP A 431 2.42 -22.84 -12.43
CA ASP A 431 3.45 -23.84 -12.12
C ASP A 431 3.12 -24.63 -10.86
N GLN A 432 2.44 -24.02 -9.87
CA GLN A 432 2.12 -24.71 -8.63
C GLN A 432 0.83 -25.54 -8.69
N ARG A 433 -0.12 -25.20 -9.56
CA ARG A 433 -1.45 -25.84 -9.58
C ARG A 433 -1.84 -26.36 -10.95
N ILE A 434 -1.81 -25.52 -11.98
CA ILE A 434 -2.32 -25.87 -13.32
C ILE A 434 -1.47 -26.98 -13.97
N ARG A 435 -0.14 -26.76 -14.08
CA ARG A 435 0.78 -27.74 -14.69
C ARG A 435 0.83 -29.06 -13.93
N PRO A 436 0.99 -29.09 -12.58
CA PRO A 436 1.06 -30.34 -11.84
C PRO A 436 -0.19 -31.20 -11.99
N ARG A 437 -1.39 -30.60 -11.98
CA ARG A 437 -2.64 -31.35 -12.14
C ARG A 437 -2.81 -31.92 -13.55
N HIS A 438 -2.49 -31.14 -14.57
CA HIS A 438 -2.48 -31.64 -15.95
C HIS A 438 -1.51 -32.82 -16.10
N MET A 439 -0.24 -32.62 -15.72
CA MET A 439 0.80 -33.64 -15.84
C MET A 439 0.49 -34.90 -15.03
N PHE A 440 -0.13 -34.75 -13.86
CA PHE A 440 -0.53 -35.90 -13.06
C PHE A 440 -1.62 -36.73 -13.75
N LEU A 441 -2.66 -36.10 -14.31
CA LEU A 441 -3.69 -36.84 -15.06
C LEU A 441 -3.13 -37.51 -16.31
N VAL A 442 -2.15 -36.87 -16.99
CA VAL A 442 -1.43 -37.49 -18.10
C VAL A 442 -0.64 -38.72 -17.64
N SER A 443 0.07 -38.63 -16.50
CA SER A 443 0.83 -39.76 -15.94
C SER A 443 -0.06 -40.96 -15.58
N LEU A 444 -1.30 -40.68 -15.17
CA LEU A 444 -2.32 -41.69 -14.87
C LEU A 444 -3.07 -42.19 -16.10
N LYS A 445 -2.74 -41.68 -17.30
CA LYS A 445 -3.46 -41.94 -18.57
C LYS A 445 -4.96 -41.63 -18.48
N ARG A 446 -5.30 -40.59 -17.72
CA ARG A 446 -6.68 -40.13 -17.48
C ARG A 446 -6.97 -38.74 -18.02
N ALA A 447 -5.97 -38.08 -18.59
CA ALA A 447 -6.20 -36.86 -19.35
C ALA A 447 -7.08 -37.19 -20.58
N PRO A 448 -8.13 -36.41 -20.84
CA PRO A 448 -8.97 -36.62 -22.01
C PRO A 448 -8.21 -36.33 -23.30
N LYS A 449 -8.67 -36.94 -24.40
CA LYS A 449 -8.11 -36.71 -25.74
C LYS A 449 -8.58 -35.39 -26.39
N GLY A 450 -9.63 -34.77 -25.85
CA GLY A 450 -10.18 -33.48 -26.29
C GLY A 450 -9.78 -32.34 -25.36
N PRO A 451 -10.51 -31.20 -25.38
CA PRO A 451 -10.21 -30.06 -24.52
C PRO A 451 -10.08 -30.46 -23.05
N PHE A 452 -9.03 -29.97 -22.39
CA PHE A 452 -8.78 -30.34 -21.00
C PHE A 452 -9.86 -29.76 -20.07
N PRO A 453 -10.42 -30.54 -19.13
CA PRO A 453 -11.50 -30.09 -18.25
C PRO A 453 -10.95 -29.10 -17.23
N LEU A 454 -11.03 -27.81 -17.53
CA LEU A 454 -10.53 -26.73 -16.67
C LEU A 454 -11.18 -26.73 -15.28
N SER A 455 -12.40 -27.28 -15.16
CA SER A 455 -13.08 -27.47 -13.87
C SER A 455 -12.30 -28.38 -12.91
N SER A 456 -11.40 -29.25 -13.39
CA SER A 456 -10.52 -30.05 -12.53
C SER A 456 -9.44 -29.24 -11.81
N LEU A 457 -9.17 -28.01 -12.26
CA LEU A 457 -8.08 -27.17 -11.75
C LEU A 457 -8.46 -26.35 -10.51
N VAL A 458 -9.76 -26.19 -10.25
CA VAL A 458 -10.29 -25.30 -9.19
C VAL A 458 -10.46 -26.00 -7.83
N PRO A 459 -10.96 -27.24 -7.72
CA PRO A 459 -11.22 -27.88 -6.43
C PRO A 459 -9.98 -28.04 -5.55
N THR A 460 -10.16 -28.42 -4.29
CA THR A 460 -9.05 -28.79 -3.40
C THR A 460 -8.31 -30.03 -3.91
N ASP A 461 -7.12 -30.29 -3.37
CA ASP A 461 -6.32 -31.44 -3.81
C ASP A 461 -7.02 -32.77 -3.49
N GLU A 462 -7.78 -32.84 -2.39
CA GLU A 462 -8.62 -33.97 -1.99
C GLU A 462 -9.72 -34.21 -3.02
N SER A 463 -10.49 -33.16 -3.32
CA SER A 463 -11.60 -33.25 -4.28
C SER A 463 -11.10 -33.57 -5.68
N PHE A 464 -9.99 -32.96 -6.12
CA PHE A 464 -9.32 -33.28 -7.38
C PHE A 464 -8.92 -34.76 -7.45
N CYS A 465 -8.28 -35.26 -6.39
CA CYS A 465 -7.82 -36.65 -6.34
C CYS A 465 -8.97 -37.65 -6.31
N GLN A 466 -10.07 -37.35 -5.63
CA GLN A 466 -11.26 -38.20 -5.58
C GLN A 466 -12.02 -38.22 -6.91
N GLN A 467 -12.34 -37.03 -7.45
CA GLN A 467 -13.25 -36.90 -8.59
C GLN A 467 -12.56 -37.19 -9.94
N TRP A 468 -11.29 -36.78 -10.10
CA TRP A 468 -10.60 -36.82 -11.39
C TRP A 468 -9.52 -37.90 -11.41
N ALA A 469 -8.56 -37.81 -10.49
CA ALA A 469 -7.43 -38.73 -10.49
C ALA A 469 -7.75 -40.13 -9.92
N ARG A 470 -8.88 -40.28 -9.20
CA ARG A 470 -9.31 -41.46 -8.39
C ARG A 470 -8.12 -42.17 -7.74
N THR A 471 -7.34 -41.43 -6.96
CA THR A 471 -6.14 -41.89 -6.26
C THR A 471 -6.05 -41.21 -4.89
N SER A 472 -5.15 -41.65 -4.02
CA SER A 472 -4.86 -40.96 -2.76
C SER A 472 -4.20 -39.60 -3.02
N VAL A 473 -4.47 -38.65 -2.12
CA VAL A 473 -3.89 -37.30 -2.15
C VAL A 473 -2.38 -37.35 -1.98
N ASP A 474 -1.87 -38.25 -1.13
CA ASP A 474 -0.44 -38.42 -0.90
C ASP A 474 0.32 -38.69 -2.20
N LYS A 475 -0.23 -39.54 -3.08
CA LYS A 475 0.38 -39.83 -4.39
C LYS A 475 0.46 -38.59 -5.29
N TYR A 476 -0.52 -37.72 -5.22
CA TYR A 476 -0.50 -36.46 -5.96
C TYR A 476 0.52 -35.48 -5.37
N LEU A 477 0.56 -35.34 -4.04
CA LEU A 477 1.50 -34.46 -3.36
C LEU A 477 2.96 -34.88 -3.60
N ASP A 478 3.24 -36.18 -3.55
CA ASP A 478 4.56 -36.74 -3.87
C ASP A 478 4.94 -36.54 -5.34
N PHE A 479 3.97 -36.66 -6.25
CA PHE A 479 4.19 -36.34 -7.66
C PHE A 479 4.50 -34.86 -7.86
N ARG A 480 3.68 -33.98 -7.29
CA ARG A 480 3.83 -32.52 -7.38
C ARG A 480 5.18 -32.08 -6.83
N ARG A 481 5.59 -32.59 -5.66
CA ARG A 481 6.90 -32.29 -5.06
C ARG A 481 8.05 -32.66 -5.98
N ARG A 482 8.03 -33.88 -6.55
CA ARG A 482 9.07 -34.34 -7.48
C ARG A 482 9.11 -33.52 -8.78
N LEU A 483 7.96 -33.13 -9.31
CA LEU A 483 7.87 -32.30 -10.50
C LEU A 483 8.50 -30.91 -10.25
N LEU A 484 8.11 -30.26 -9.15
CA LEU A 484 8.60 -28.93 -8.81
C LEU A 484 10.12 -28.93 -8.52
N LEU A 485 10.63 -29.95 -7.81
CA LEU A 485 12.07 -30.09 -7.59
C LEU A 485 12.85 -30.24 -8.90
N LYS A 486 12.30 -31.00 -9.87
CA LYS A 486 12.92 -31.18 -11.18
C LYS A 486 12.92 -29.90 -12.01
N GLU A 487 11.85 -29.12 -11.96
CA GLU A 487 11.77 -27.82 -12.63
C GLU A 487 12.73 -26.80 -12.00
N LEU A 488 12.83 -26.81 -10.66
CA LEU A 488 13.75 -25.97 -9.92
C LEU A 488 15.21 -26.30 -10.28
N ALA A 489 15.60 -27.57 -10.27
CA ALA A 489 16.94 -28.00 -10.69
C ALA A 489 17.30 -27.52 -12.10
N ARG A 490 16.38 -27.66 -13.07
CA ARG A 490 16.58 -27.17 -14.45
C ARG A 490 16.75 -25.66 -14.55
N LYS A 491 16.15 -24.89 -13.64
CA LYS A 491 16.28 -23.43 -13.62
C LYS A 491 17.68 -23.02 -13.14
N TYR A 492 18.24 -23.76 -12.18
CA TYR A 492 19.61 -23.54 -11.69
C TYR A 492 20.69 -24.00 -12.69
N GLU A 493 20.44 -25.05 -13.47
CA GLU A 493 21.35 -25.48 -14.54
C GLU A 493 21.43 -24.50 -15.74
N ARG A 494 20.50 -23.54 -15.82
CA ARG A 494 20.39 -22.55 -16.92
C ARG A 494 20.86 -21.14 -16.53
N ARG A 495 21.19 -20.93 -15.27
CA ARG A 495 21.86 -19.72 -14.77
C ARG A 495 23.35 -20.02 -14.68
#